data_AF-N9WXV1-F1
#
_entry.id   AF-N9WXV1-F1
#
_cell.length_a   1.000
_cell.length_b   1.000
_cell.length_c   1.000
_cell.angle_alpha   90.00
_cell.angle_beta   90.00
_cell.angle_gamma   90.00
#
_symmetry.space_group_name_H-M   'P 1'
#
loop_
_entity.id
_entity.type
_entity.pdbx_description
1 polymer ?
#
loop_
_entity_poly.entity_id
_entity_poly.type
_entity_poly.pdbx_seq_one_letter_code
_entity_poly.pdbx_strand_id
1 'polypeptide(L)'
;MKLKLLCRKEMKEQLLDDLQKGQVTVCEDADYVLYEANYDYRYLLVRDHEEYMRLAVEDIIYIESISQEIWIHTMDGRYRVKETMYQLEANLYEKGFLRVHKAFIVNKKDIRRIRSSLNSKFTLILTNEDQIEVSRSYYYRFKEEMGF
;
A
#
# COMPACT_ATOMS: atom_id res chain seq x y z
N MET A 1 1.33 21.93 11.89
CA MET A 1 0.96 20.89 10.89
C MET A 1 1.02 19.53 11.57
N LYS A 2 0.05 18.63 11.34
CA LYS A 2 0.06 17.27 11.89
C LYS A 2 0.58 16.30 10.83
N LEU A 3 1.57 15.46 11.17
CA LEU A 3 2.14 14.43 10.29
C LEU A 3 2.16 13.06 10.97
N LYS A 4 2.02 11.98 10.20
CA LYS A 4 2.35 10.62 10.63
C LYS A 4 3.74 10.26 10.10
N LEU A 5 4.63 9.81 10.98
CA LEU A 5 6.02 9.51 10.63
C LEU A 5 6.24 8.02 10.39
N LEU A 6 6.75 7.66 9.23
CA LEU A 6 7.16 6.31 8.86
C LEU A 6 8.66 6.31 8.49
N CYS A 7 9.50 5.90 9.44
CA CYS A 7 10.94 5.86 9.26
C CYS A 7 11.56 4.68 10.01
N ARG A 8 12.83 4.39 9.73
CA ARG A 8 13.62 3.42 10.51
C ARG A 8 13.66 3.79 11.99
N LYS A 9 13.69 2.77 12.86
CA LYS A 9 13.79 2.98 14.31
C LYS A 9 15.02 3.81 14.68
N GLU A 10 16.15 3.57 13.99
CA GLU A 10 17.40 4.29 14.24
C GLU A 10 17.30 5.80 13.92
N MET A 11 16.46 6.19 12.96
CA MET A 11 16.30 7.59 12.55
C MET A 11 15.14 8.31 13.22
N LYS A 12 14.29 7.57 13.96
CA LYS A 12 13.05 8.09 14.51
C LYS A 12 13.26 9.23 15.49
N GLU A 13 14.22 9.10 16.42
CA GLU A 13 14.48 10.13 17.42
C GLU A 13 15.00 11.42 16.78
N GLN A 14 15.95 11.30 15.84
CA GLN A 14 16.49 12.44 15.11
C GLN A 14 15.40 13.18 14.31
N LEU A 15 14.57 12.43 13.58
CA LEU A 15 13.48 13.02 12.79
C LEU A 15 12.42 13.68 13.69
N LEU A 16 12.11 13.11 14.85
CA LEU A 16 11.18 13.74 15.79
C LEU A 16 11.72 15.06 16.32
N ASP A 17 13.01 15.12 16.66
CA ASP A 17 13.67 16.34 17.13
C ASP A 17 13.67 17.44 16.05
N ASP A 18 14.04 17.09 14.81
CA ASP A 18 14.05 18.02 13.69
C ASP A 18 12.64 18.54 13.33
N LEU A 19 11.62 17.67 13.38
CA LEU A 19 10.23 18.04 13.15
C LEU A 19 9.66 18.93 14.26
N GLN A 20 10.01 18.67 15.53
CA GLN A 20 9.59 19.51 16.65
C GLN A 20 10.20 20.91 16.57
N LYS A 21 11.48 21.04 16.18
CA LYS A 21 12.12 22.33 15.89
C LYS A 21 11.37 23.11 14.80
N GLY A 22 10.81 22.40 13.81
CA GLY A 22 9.98 22.97 12.76
C GLY A 22 8.50 23.24 13.12
N GLN A 23 8.11 23.14 14.40
CA GLN A 23 6.71 23.26 14.86
C GLN A 23 5.74 22.26 14.20
N VAL A 24 6.26 21.08 13.82
CA VAL A 24 5.45 20.00 13.27
C VAL A 24 5.12 19.00 14.39
N THR A 25 3.83 18.66 14.51
CA THR A 25 3.35 17.68 15.48
C THR A 25 3.22 16.32 14.81
N VAL A 26 3.85 15.29 15.39
CA VAL A 26 3.72 13.91 14.90
C VAL A 26 2.63 13.17 15.67
N CYS A 27 1.62 12.64 14.97
CA CYS A 27 0.51 11.91 15.58
C CYS A 27 -0.06 10.84 14.63
N GLU A 28 -0.72 9.82 15.18
CA GLU A 28 -1.24 8.70 14.38
C GLU A 28 -2.50 9.06 13.55
N ASP A 29 -3.22 10.10 13.97
CA ASP A 29 -4.45 10.64 13.38
C ASP A 29 -4.19 11.78 12.37
N ALA A 30 -2.95 11.94 11.90
CA ALA A 30 -2.59 13.00 10.96
C ALA A 30 -3.07 12.74 9.52
N ASP A 31 -3.48 13.81 8.83
CA ASP A 31 -3.88 13.77 7.41
C ASP A 31 -2.71 13.56 6.44
N TYR A 32 -1.49 13.88 6.88
CA TYR A 32 -0.28 13.87 6.06
C TYR A 32 0.73 12.86 6.60
N VAL A 33 1.51 12.24 5.72
CA VAL A 33 2.49 11.20 6.08
C VAL A 33 3.88 11.64 5.61
N LEU A 34 4.84 11.64 6.53
CA LEU A 34 6.26 11.81 6.22
C LEU A 34 6.91 10.43 6.23
N TYR A 35 7.44 10.02 5.08
CA TYR A 35 8.17 8.77 4.95
C TYR A 35 9.65 9.04 4.69
N GLU A 36 10.49 8.17 5.22
CA GLU A 36 11.92 8.18 4.91
C GLU A 36 12.13 7.64 3.48
N ALA A 37 12.40 8.54 2.53
CA ALA A 37 12.84 8.14 1.20
C ALA A 37 14.17 7.39 1.31
N ASN A 38 14.26 6.21 0.68
CA ASN A 38 15.38 5.24 0.70
C ASN A 38 15.34 4.11 1.74
N TYR A 39 14.16 3.70 2.25
CA TYR A 39 14.01 2.29 2.61
C TYR A 39 13.86 1.51 1.31
N ASP A 40 14.82 0.65 1.01
CA ASP A 40 14.84 -0.11 -0.22
C ASP A 40 13.75 -1.20 -0.24
N TYR A 41 12.51 -0.79 -0.49
CA TYR A 41 11.36 -1.66 -0.76
C TYR A 41 11.46 -2.32 -2.15
N ARG A 42 12.66 -2.74 -2.56
CA ARG A 42 12.81 -3.72 -3.64
C ARG A 42 12.27 -5.09 -3.22
N TYR A 43 12.31 -5.40 -1.93
CA TYR A 43 11.83 -6.67 -1.39
C TYR A 43 10.98 -6.48 -0.14
N LEU A 44 9.97 -7.33 0.04
CA LEU A 44 9.25 -7.53 1.30
C LEU A 44 9.72 -8.82 1.96
N LEU A 45 9.82 -8.80 3.29
CA LEU A 45 9.99 -10.02 4.06
C LEU A 45 8.60 -10.63 4.29
N VAL A 46 8.31 -11.72 3.58
CA VAL A 46 7.04 -12.43 3.67
C VAL A 46 7.23 -13.79 4.31
N ARG A 47 6.13 -14.36 4.81
CA ARG A 47 6.07 -15.70 5.37
C ARG A 47 5.33 -16.61 4.43
N ASP A 48 6.02 -17.67 3.99
CA ASP A 48 5.44 -18.80 3.29
C ASP A 48 5.40 -19.99 4.25
N HIS A 49 4.21 -20.46 4.61
CA HIS A 49 4.04 -21.46 5.67
C HIS A 49 4.81 -21.13 6.98
N GLU A 50 5.89 -21.86 7.27
CA GLU A 50 6.74 -21.66 8.46
C GLU A 50 8.04 -20.90 8.18
N GLU A 51 8.34 -20.62 6.91
CA GLU A 51 9.59 -20.01 6.49
C GLU A 51 9.41 -18.53 6.14
N TYR A 52 10.48 -17.76 6.29
CA TYR A 52 10.54 -16.37 5.81
C TYR A 52 11.32 -16.30 4.52
N MET A 53 10.82 -15.54 3.57
CA MET A 53 11.47 -15.31 2.29
C MET A 53 11.44 -13.83 1.91
N ARG A 54 12.39 -13.42 1.07
CA ARG A 54 12.40 -12.10 0.44
C ARG A 54 11.65 -12.20 -0.87
N LEU A 55 10.50 -11.53 -0.95
CA LEU A 55 9.69 -11.43 -2.16
C LEU A 55 9.98 -10.11 -2.86
N ALA A 56 10.26 -10.13 -4.17
CA ALA A 56 10.47 -8.89 -4.91
C ALA A 56 9.14 -8.14 -5.03
N VAL A 57 9.17 -6.83 -4.78
CA VAL A 57 7.96 -5.99 -4.87
C VAL A 57 7.39 -5.95 -6.29
N GLU A 58 8.24 -6.16 -7.29
CA GLU A 58 7.82 -6.24 -8.68
C GLU A 58 6.98 -7.49 -9.00
N ASP A 59 7.04 -8.55 -8.19
CA ASP A 59 6.24 -9.76 -8.41
C ASP A 59 4.83 -9.66 -7.79
N ILE A 60 4.56 -8.58 -7.04
CA ILE A 60 3.30 -8.39 -6.33
C ILE A 60 2.26 -7.78 -7.26
N ILE A 61 1.13 -8.48 -7.39
CA ILE A 61 -0.04 -8.07 -8.16
C ILE A 61 -0.96 -7.20 -7.29
N TYR A 62 -1.29 -7.70 -6.10
CA TYR A 62 -2.09 -6.96 -5.13
C TYR A 62 -1.86 -7.46 -3.70
N ILE A 63 -2.43 -6.72 -2.75
CA ILE A 63 -2.37 -6.97 -1.32
C ILE A 63 -3.79 -6.97 -0.78
N GLU A 64 -4.10 -7.97 0.04
CA GLU A 64 -5.42 -8.18 0.62
C GLU A 64 -5.35 -8.28 2.15
N SER A 65 -6.31 -7.67 2.83
CA SER A 65 -6.55 -7.93 4.25
C SER A 65 -7.69 -8.94 4.44
N ILE A 66 -7.37 -10.08 5.06
CA ILE A 66 -8.33 -11.15 5.38
C ILE A 66 -8.19 -11.48 6.87
N SER A 67 -9.27 -11.36 7.64
CA SER A 67 -9.31 -11.76 9.06
C SER A 67 -8.16 -11.22 9.91
N GLN A 68 -7.78 -9.96 9.70
CA GLN A 68 -6.67 -9.25 10.37
C GLN A 68 -5.26 -9.67 9.91
N GLU A 69 -5.13 -10.65 9.03
CA GLU A 69 -3.87 -10.96 8.35
C GLU A 69 -3.78 -10.19 7.03
N ILE A 70 -2.55 -9.87 6.62
CA ILE A 70 -2.27 -9.26 5.33
C ILE A 70 -1.61 -10.29 4.42
N TRP A 71 -2.20 -10.45 3.24
CA TRP A 71 -1.80 -11.38 2.21
C TRP A 71 -1.27 -10.63 1.00
N ILE A 72 -0.10 -11.03 0.53
CA ILE A 72 0.53 -10.57 -0.69
C ILE A 72 0.21 -11.57 -1.79
N HIS A 73 -0.38 -11.14 -2.90
CA HIS A 73 -0.76 -11.99 -4.02
C HIS A 73 0.18 -11.76 -5.20
N THR A 74 0.70 -12.86 -5.74
CA THR A 74 1.63 -12.91 -6.86
C THR A 74 1.08 -13.89 -7.92
N MET A 75 1.79 -14.06 -9.03
CA MET A 75 1.45 -15.12 -10.00
C MET A 75 1.72 -16.52 -9.45
N ASP A 76 2.71 -16.68 -8.57
CA ASP A 76 3.19 -17.98 -8.10
C ASP A 76 2.49 -18.46 -6.81
N GLY A 77 1.80 -17.56 -6.13
CA GLY A 77 1.11 -17.88 -4.88
C GLY A 77 0.78 -16.67 -4.03
N ARG A 78 0.43 -16.94 -2.77
CA ARG A 78 0.12 -15.91 -1.78
C ARG A 78 0.95 -16.09 -0.51
N TYR A 79 1.37 -14.97 0.06
CA TYR A 79 2.29 -14.95 1.20
C TYR A 79 1.79 -14.01 2.28
N ARG A 80 2.14 -14.24 3.54
CA ARG A 80 1.76 -13.35 4.64
C ARG A 80 2.82 -12.32 4.92
N VAL A 81 2.43 -11.12 5.31
CA VAL A 81 3.33 -10.04 5.70
C VAL A 81 2.96 -9.50 7.07
N LYS A 82 3.93 -8.96 7.83
CA LYS A 82 3.68 -8.44 9.18
C LYS A 82 3.22 -6.99 9.17
N GLU A 83 3.57 -6.27 8.13
CA GLU A 83 3.21 -4.88 7.90
C GLU A 83 1.71 -4.72 7.75
N THR A 84 1.19 -3.61 8.27
CA THR A 84 -0.22 -3.24 8.13
C THR A 84 -0.51 -2.67 6.74
N MET A 85 -1.79 -2.68 6.33
CA MET A 85 -2.23 -2.02 5.09
C MET A 85 -1.75 -0.57 4.97
N TYR A 86 -1.76 0.17 6.08
CA TYR A 86 -1.32 1.57 6.08
C TYR A 86 0.18 1.71 5.80
N GLN A 87 1.00 0.85 6.41
CA GLN A 87 2.45 0.85 6.15
C GLN A 87 2.73 0.45 4.71
N LEU A 88 2.10 -0.62 4.21
CA LEU A 88 2.28 -1.07 2.83
C LEU A 88 1.83 -0.02 1.82
N GLU A 89 0.69 0.63 2.05
CA GLU A 89 0.21 1.73 1.21
C GLU A 89 1.24 2.86 1.10
N ALA A 90 1.77 3.34 2.23
CA ALA A 90 2.74 4.43 2.23
C ALA A 90 4.06 4.02 1.56
N ASN A 91 4.55 2.82 1.85
CA ASN A 91 5.86 2.35 1.41
C ASN A 91 5.89 1.93 -0.07
N LEU A 92 4.76 1.46 -0.59
CA LEU A 92 4.66 0.94 -1.96
C LEU A 92 4.04 1.95 -2.93
N TYR A 93 3.54 3.10 -2.47
CA TYR A 93 2.93 4.11 -3.33
C TYR A 93 3.86 4.55 -4.47
N GLU A 94 5.12 4.89 -4.15
CA GLU A 94 6.14 5.25 -5.16
C GLU A 94 6.53 4.08 -6.09
N LYS A 95 6.21 2.85 -5.70
CA LYS A 95 6.39 1.65 -6.53
C LYS A 95 5.20 1.35 -7.43
N GLY A 96 4.20 2.24 -7.48
CA GLY A 96 3.03 2.13 -8.33
C GLY A 96 1.83 1.42 -7.67
N PHE A 97 1.85 1.22 -6.36
CA PHE A 97 0.73 0.62 -5.64
C PHE A 97 -0.31 1.66 -5.24
N LEU A 98 -1.58 1.30 -5.33
CA LEU A 98 -2.69 2.18 -5.02
C LEU A 98 -3.74 1.46 -4.18
N ARG A 99 -4.13 2.08 -3.07
CA ARG A 99 -5.25 1.58 -2.27
C ARG A 99 -6.57 1.90 -2.94
N VAL A 100 -7.36 0.86 -3.19
CA VAL A 100 -8.65 0.96 -3.91
C VAL A 100 -9.83 0.48 -3.06
N HIS A 101 -9.55 -0.16 -1.94
CA HIS A 101 -10.52 -0.58 -0.96
C HIS A 101 -9.87 -0.62 0.43
N LYS A 102 -10.68 -0.61 1.51
CA LYS A 102 -10.13 -0.72 2.87
C LYS A 102 -9.26 -1.97 3.07
N ALA A 103 -9.59 -3.03 2.32
CA ALA A 103 -8.94 -4.33 2.35
C ALA A 103 -8.04 -4.61 1.14
N PHE A 104 -7.93 -3.71 0.15
CA PHE A 104 -7.15 -3.98 -1.07
C PHE A 104 -6.25 -2.82 -1.48
N ILE A 105 -4.98 -3.15 -1.74
CA ILE A 105 -4.00 -2.30 -2.45
C ILE A 105 -3.60 -3.06 -3.72
N VAL A 106 -3.68 -2.41 -4.87
CA VAL A 106 -3.37 -3.01 -6.17
C VAL A 106 -2.10 -2.42 -6.75
N ASN A 107 -1.32 -3.21 -7.47
CA ASN A 107 -0.25 -2.70 -8.30
C ASN A 107 -0.86 -2.14 -9.60
N LYS A 108 -0.66 -0.85 -9.88
CA LYS A 108 -1.25 -0.20 -11.07
C LYS A 108 -0.79 -0.87 -12.37
N LYS A 109 0.44 -1.37 -12.42
CA LYS A 109 0.99 -2.05 -13.61
C LYS A 109 0.27 -3.36 -13.93
N ASP A 110 -0.35 -3.99 -12.93
CA ASP A 110 -1.03 -5.28 -13.03
C ASP A 110 -2.54 -5.14 -13.28
N ILE A 111 -3.05 -3.91 -13.41
CA ILE A 111 -4.44 -3.67 -13.82
C ILE A 111 -4.54 -3.89 -15.33
N ARG A 112 -5.11 -5.03 -15.74
CA ARG A 112 -5.31 -5.36 -17.16
C ARG A 112 -6.50 -4.64 -17.78
N ARG A 113 -7.62 -4.56 -17.06
CA ARG A 113 -8.85 -3.92 -17.53
C ARG A 113 -9.59 -3.22 -16.39
N ILE A 114 -10.23 -2.12 -16.71
CA ILE A 114 -11.15 -1.42 -15.81
C ILE A 114 -12.55 -1.50 -16.42
N ARG A 115 -13.49 -2.12 -15.71
CA ARG A 115 -14.91 -2.10 -16.06
C ARG A 115 -15.61 -1.01 -15.26
N SER A 116 -16.25 -0.08 -15.95
CA SER A 116 -17.16 0.87 -15.32
C SER A 116 -18.59 0.37 -15.46
N SER A 117 -19.36 0.39 -14.37
CA SER A 117 -20.80 0.13 -14.39
C SER A 117 -21.59 1.43 -14.30
N LEU A 118 -22.86 1.40 -14.72
CA LEU A 118 -23.79 2.55 -14.67
C LEU A 118 -23.92 3.18 -13.27
N ASN A 119 -23.60 2.42 -12.22
CA ASN A 119 -23.71 2.86 -10.82
C ASN A 119 -22.42 3.51 -10.28
N SER A 120 -21.57 4.04 -11.17
CA SER A 120 -20.28 4.66 -10.79
C SER A 120 -19.40 3.74 -9.95
N LYS A 121 -19.33 2.46 -10.33
CA LYS A 121 -18.38 1.50 -9.75
C LYS A 121 -17.34 1.11 -10.79
N PHE A 122 -16.09 1.06 -10.34
CA PHE A 122 -15.02 0.42 -11.08
C PHE A 122 -14.76 -0.98 -10.55
N THR A 123 -14.64 -1.93 -11.46
CA THR A 123 -14.10 -3.27 -11.20
C THR A 123 -12.80 -3.41 -11.97
N LEU A 124 -11.72 -3.67 -11.25
CA LEU A 124 -10.39 -3.91 -11.79
C LEU A 124 -10.26 -5.40 -12.09
N ILE A 125 -9.78 -5.74 -13.27
CA ILE A 125 -9.39 -7.10 -13.64
C ILE A 125 -7.87 -7.11 -13.73
N LEU A 126 -7.24 -7.92 -12.89
CA LEU A 126 -5.79 -7.96 -12.74
C LEU A 126 -5.15 -8.96 -13.71
N THR A 127 -3.82 -9.00 -13.75
CA THR A 127 -3.02 -9.90 -14.58
C THR A 127 -3.25 -11.38 -14.27
N ASN A 128 -3.54 -11.72 -13.00
CA ASN A 128 -3.93 -13.06 -12.56
C ASN A 128 -5.45 -13.35 -12.70
N GLU A 129 -6.20 -12.51 -13.42
CA GLU A 129 -7.66 -12.59 -13.62
C GLU A 129 -8.53 -12.29 -12.39
N ASP A 130 -7.94 -12.01 -11.23
CA ASP A 130 -8.71 -11.60 -10.05
C ASP A 130 -9.44 -10.28 -10.31
N GLN A 131 -10.59 -10.15 -9.66
CA GLN A 131 -11.48 -8.99 -9.79
C GLN A 131 -11.61 -8.25 -8.46
N ILE A 132 -11.25 -6.98 -8.46
CA ILE A 132 -11.29 -6.12 -7.27
C ILE A 132 -12.19 -4.91 -7.54
N GLU A 133 -13.20 -4.71 -6.69
CA GLU A 133 -14.03 -3.51 -6.73
C GLU A 133 -13.32 -2.32 -6.06
N VAL A 134 -13.34 -1.17 -6.74
CA VAL A 134 -12.96 0.11 -6.13
C VAL A 134 -14.11 0.57 -5.23
N SER A 135 -13.81 0.78 -3.94
CA SER A 135 -14.81 1.23 -2.98
C SER A 135 -15.17 2.70 -3.19
N ARG A 136 -16.38 3.10 -2.78
CA ARG A 136 -16.86 4.48 -2.88
C ARG A 136 -15.88 5.51 -2.30
N SER A 137 -15.28 5.20 -1.14
CA SER A 137 -14.33 6.10 -0.47
C SER A 137 -13.02 6.28 -1.23
N TYR A 138 -12.67 5.34 -2.11
CA TYR A 138 -11.44 5.38 -2.91
C TYR A 138 -11.69 5.74 -4.38
N TYR A 139 -12.95 5.88 -4.78
CA TYR A 139 -13.36 6.07 -6.18
C TYR A 139 -12.70 7.30 -6.83
N TYR A 140 -12.78 8.46 -6.18
CA TYR A 140 -12.25 9.71 -6.74
C TYR A 140 -10.73 9.72 -6.81
N ARG A 141 -10.04 9.25 -5.76
CA ARG A 141 -8.58 9.09 -5.77
C ARG A 141 -8.14 8.13 -6.88
N PHE A 142 -8.84 7.01 -7.05
CA PHE A 142 -8.56 6.09 -8.14
C PHE A 142 -8.74 6.75 -9.52
N LYS A 143 -9.82 7.51 -9.69
CA LYS A 143 -10.11 8.22 -10.92
C LYS A 143 -8.97 9.18 -11.31
N GLU A 144 -8.50 9.98 -10.34
CA GLU A 144 -7.40 10.92 -10.50
C GLU A 144 -6.08 10.22 -10.85
N GLU A 145 -5.71 9.18 -10.09
CA GLU A 145 -4.49 8.39 -10.30
C GLU A 145 -4.42 7.68 -11.65
N MET A 146 -5.58 7.38 -12.25
CA MET A 146 -5.69 6.73 -13.56
C MET A 146 -5.93 7.73 -14.71
N GLY A 147 -6.06 9.03 -14.43
CA GLY A 147 -6.15 10.08 -15.44
C GLY A 147 -7.49 10.18 -16.19
N PHE A 148 -8.60 9.85 -15.53
CA PHE A 148 -9.97 9.99 -16.07
C PHE A 148 -10.62 11.37 -15.84
#